data_AF-A0A6P1ZND6-F1
#
_entry.id   AF-A0A6P1ZND6-F1
#
_cell.length_a   1.000
_cell.length_b   1.000
_cell.length_c   1.000
_cell.angle_alpha   90.00
_cell.angle_beta   90.00
_cell.angle_gamma   90.00
#
_symmetry.space_group_name_H-M   'P 1'
#
loop_
_entity.id
_entity.type
_entity.pdbx_description
1 polymer ?
#
loop_
_entity_poly.entity_id
_entity_poly.type
_entity_poly.pdbx_seq_one_letter_code
_entity_poly.pdbx_strand_id
1 'polypeptide(L)'
;MSKVWIKAKRLEFARDVLRDFCISSKELEACFTAYEQEGRIGFPSLRDLIGQEMNKGLLWRLKDTAHLLFRHGEEGLLGRFLDWGLGYIFHEAVKLKEDAHQLENYAPWFSDIAASPLDEAERELMERLTVVLGQTRESIDREIRRIRYIMDACLDLFPICYNQYAESQLLARYLFDQQAIVREVFRNKYDPLVEGIYGAPPENMPLLAARSLREGGWVDHANAALDMLESMRPDHPDLAAERALLAKGMKLSGQRRKAAG
;
A
#
# COMPACT_ATOMS: atom_id res chain seq x y z
N MET A 1 1.52 -19.76 -14.75
CA MET A 1 2.20 -20.12 -13.47
C MET A 1 1.49 -21.30 -12.84
N SER A 2 2.20 -22.25 -12.21
CA SER A 2 1.56 -23.42 -11.60
C SER A 2 0.87 -23.04 -10.28
N LYS A 3 -0.28 -23.65 -9.98
CA LYS A 3 -1.03 -23.42 -8.73
C LYS A 3 -0.18 -23.74 -7.48
N VAL A 4 0.74 -24.70 -7.61
CA VAL A 4 1.67 -25.13 -6.55
C VAL A 4 2.62 -23.99 -6.15
N TRP A 5 3.17 -23.27 -7.13
CA TRP A 5 4.08 -22.16 -6.87
C TRP A 5 3.37 -20.99 -6.18
N ILE A 6 2.14 -20.66 -6.61
CA ILE A 6 1.32 -19.62 -5.98
C ILE A 6 1.03 -19.97 -4.52
N LYS A 7 0.68 -21.23 -4.24
CA LYS A 7 0.43 -21.69 -2.86
C LYS A 7 1.69 -21.60 -2.00
N ALA A 8 2.86 -21.94 -2.55
CA ALA A 8 4.13 -21.84 -1.83
C ALA A 8 4.56 -20.40 -1.52
N LYS A 9 4.08 -19.40 -2.29
CA LYS A 9 4.41 -17.98 -2.15
C LYS A 9 3.30 -17.13 -1.54
N ARG A 10 2.27 -17.77 -1.00
CA ARG A 10 1.07 -17.10 -0.50
C ARG A 10 1.37 -16.10 0.63
N LEU A 11 2.27 -16.44 1.55
CA LEU A 11 2.64 -15.56 2.66
C LEU A 11 3.42 -14.33 2.18
N GLU A 12 4.32 -14.50 1.21
CA GLU A 12 5.01 -13.39 0.55
C GLU A 12 4.01 -12.45 -0.13
N PHE A 13 3.07 -13.00 -0.89
CA PHE A 13 2.03 -12.22 -1.57
C PHE A 13 1.13 -11.45 -0.60
N ALA A 14 0.70 -12.07 0.51
CA ALA A 14 -0.08 -11.36 1.53
C ALA A 14 0.69 -10.16 2.08
N ARG A 15 1.97 -10.36 2.46
CA ARG A 15 2.84 -9.27 2.92
C ARG A 15 3.06 -8.21 1.83
N ASP A 16 3.26 -8.61 0.57
CA ASP A 16 3.50 -7.69 -0.55
C ASP A 16 2.26 -6.87 -0.91
N VAL A 17 1.06 -7.47 -0.88
CA VAL A 17 -0.21 -6.76 -1.14
C VAL A 17 -0.45 -5.70 -0.07
N LEU A 18 -0.34 -6.05 1.22
CA LEU A 18 -0.55 -5.06 2.28
C LEU A 18 0.49 -3.93 2.21
N ARG A 19 1.76 -4.27 1.96
CA ARG A 19 2.83 -3.28 1.77
C ARG A 19 2.54 -2.34 0.61
N ASP A 20 2.31 -2.90 -0.57
CA ASP A 20 2.16 -2.11 -1.79
C ASP A 20 0.85 -1.30 -1.75
N PHE A 21 -0.18 -1.77 -1.05
CA PHE A 21 -1.39 -1.00 -0.74
C PHE A 21 -1.07 0.19 0.15
N CYS A 22 -0.34 0.02 1.25
CA CYS A 22 -0.02 1.13 2.15
C CYS A 22 0.83 2.20 1.44
N ILE A 23 1.85 1.78 0.68
CA ILE A 23 2.69 2.72 -0.07
C ILE A 23 1.87 3.43 -1.15
N SER A 24 1.09 2.68 -1.95
CA SER A 24 0.27 3.29 -3.01
C SER A 24 -0.79 4.25 -2.45
N SER A 25 -1.39 3.91 -1.31
CA SER A 25 -2.38 4.74 -0.63
C SER A 25 -1.79 6.09 -0.22
N LYS A 26 -0.57 6.06 0.34
CA LYS A 26 0.16 7.27 0.74
C LYS A 26 0.51 8.14 -0.46
N GLU A 27 1.05 7.55 -1.53
CA GLU A 27 1.44 8.29 -2.74
C GLU A 27 0.21 8.90 -3.46
N LEU A 28 -0.90 8.16 -3.54
CA LEU A 28 -2.17 8.67 -4.08
C LEU A 28 -2.69 9.84 -3.26
N GLU A 29 -2.75 9.71 -1.93
CA GLU A 29 -3.26 10.77 -1.06
C GLU A 29 -2.39 12.04 -1.11
N ALA A 30 -1.08 11.89 -1.30
CA ALA A 30 -0.18 13.01 -1.55
C ALA A 30 -0.52 13.73 -2.87
N CYS A 31 -0.78 12.98 -3.95
CA CYS A 31 -1.22 13.55 -5.23
C CYS A 31 -2.58 14.26 -5.10
N PHE A 32 -3.53 13.67 -4.35
CA PHE A 32 -4.86 14.24 -4.16
C PHE A 32 -4.81 15.52 -3.33
N THR A 33 -4.00 15.53 -2.28
CA THR A 33 -3.79 16.72 -1.45
C THR A 33 -3.16 17.85 -2.26
N ALA A 34 -2.16 17.56 -3.09
CA ALA A 34 -1.56 18.54 -3.99
C ALA A 34 -2.59 19.11 -4.99
N TYR A 35 -3.44 18.25 -5.55
CA TYR A 35 -4.53 18.69 -6.43
C TYR A 35 -5.52 19.62 -5.73
N GLU A 36 -5.92 19.31 -4.51
CA GLU A 36 -6.84 20.14 -3.73
C GLU A 36 -6.25 21.51 -3.37
N GLN A 37 -4.94 21.58 -3.15
CA GLN A 37 -4.24 22.81 -2.76
C GLN A 37 -3.85 23.67 -3.97
N GLU A 38 -3.41 23.05 -5.06
CA GLU A 38 -2.76 23.73 -6.19
C GLU A 38 -3.57 23.64 -7.50
N GLY A 39 -4.64 22.84 -7.52
CA GLY A 39 -5.43 22.55 -8.72
C GLY A 39 -4.71 21.65 -9.73
N ARG A 40 -3.63 20.98 -9.33
CA ARG A 40 -2.78 20.13 -10.19
C ARG A 40 -2.41 18.84 -9.47
N ILE A 41 -2.63 17.70 -10.13
CA ILE A 41 -2.41 16.38 -9.55
C ILE A 41 -1.01 15.80 -9.83
N GLY A 42 -0.26 16.39 -10.77
CA GLY A 42 1.08 15.97 -11.14
C GLY A 42 1.09 14.68 -11.97
N PHE A 43 1.03 14.81 -13.30
CA PHE A 43 1.11 13.68 -14.24
C PHE A 43 2.35 12.79 -14.02
N PRO A 44 3.58 13.31 -13.79
CA PRO A 44 4.75 12.46 -13.59
C PRO A 44 4.61 11.50 -12.41
N SER A 45 4.06 11.98 -11.28
CA SER A 45 3.85 11.17 -10.08
C SER A 45 2.86 10.03 -10.34
N LEU A 46 1.72 10.33 -10.97
CA LEU A 46 0.74 9.31 -11.35
C LEU A 46 1.31 8.32 -12.37
N ARG A 47 2.05 8.80 -13.37
CA ARG A 47 2.70 7.97 -14.37
C ARG A 47 3.68 6.99 -13.74
N ASP A 48 4.49 7.42 -12.79
CA ASP A 48 5.49 6.56 -12.15
C ASP A 48 4.82 5.55 -11.20
N LEU A 49 3.74 5.96 -10.51
CA LEU A 49 2.97 5.09 -9.63
C LEU A 49 2.26 3.95 -10.38
N ILE A 50 1.73 4.23 -11.58
CA ILE A 50 1.04 3.27 -12.44
C ILE A 50 2.04 2.48 -13.30
N GLY A 51 3.08 3.16 -13.77
CA GLY A 51 4.06 2.68 -14.73
C GLY A 51 3.53 2.60 -16.16
N GLN A 52 4.26 1.85 -16.97
CA GLN A 52 3.98 1.60 -18.38
C GLN A 52 3.97 0.09 -18.64
N GLU A 53 3.49 -0.34 -19.80
CA GLU A 53 3.37 -1.77 -20.14
C GLU A 53 4.71 -2.53 -20.00
N MET A 54 5.82 -1.89 -20.38
CA MET A 54 7.16 -2.46 -20.27
C MET A 54 7.82 -2.25 -18.90
N ASN A 55 7.26 -1.39 -18.05
CA ASN A 55 7.79 -1.09 -16.71
C ASN A 55 6.65 -0.81 -15.73
N LYS A 56 6.16 -1.87 -15.08
CA LYS A 56 5.00 -1.83 -14.19
C LYS A 56 5.29 -1.01 -12.93
N GLY A 57 4.43 -0.03 -12.66
CA GLY A 57 4.47 0.76 -11.44
C GLY A 57 3.95 -0.02 -10.24
N LEU A 58 3.96 0.64 -9.09
CA LEU A 58 3.54 0.04 -7.82
C LEU A 58 2.06 -0.38 -7.84
N LEU A 59 1.15 0.45 -8.34
CA LEU A 59 -0.28 0.12 -8.40
C LEU A 59 -0.57 -1.07 -9.31
N TRP A 60 0.18 -1.19 -10.42
CA TRP A 60 0.07 -2.34 -11.30
C TRP A 60 0.52 -3.62 -10.58
N ARG A 61 1.68 -3.59 -9.92
CA ARG A 61 2.19 -4.74 -9.15
C ARG A 61 1.25 -5.13 -8.01
N LEU A 62 0.66 -4.16 -7.32
CA LEU A 62 -0.36 -4.39 -6.30
C LEU A 62 -1.55 -5.15 -6.87
N LYS A 63 -2.12 -4.64 -7.97
CA LYS A 63 -3.27 -5.26 -8.66
C LYS A 63 -2.94 -6.68 -9.15
N ASP A 64 -1.78 -6.90 -9.77
CA ASP A 64 -1.40 -8.23 -10.25
C ASP A 64 -1.13 -9.21 -9.08
N THR A 65 -0.51 -8.75 -7.99
CA THR A 65 -0.26 -9.60 -6.80
C THR A 65 -1.56 -9.94 -6.08
N ALA A 66 -2.49 -8.99 -5.97
CA ALA A 66 -3.83 -9.23 -5.44
C ALA A 66 -4.60 -10.29 -6.24
N HIS A 67 -4.53 -10.23 -7.58
CA HIS A 67 -5.14 -11.23 -8.45
C HIS A 67 -4.57 -12.64 -8.20
N LEU A 68 -3.28 -12.76 -7.93
CA LEU A 68 -2.66 -14.05 -7.59
C LEU A 68 -3.11 -14.56 -6.23
N LEU A 69 -3.29 -13.66 -5.26
CA LEU A 69 -3.62 -14.01 -3.88
C LEU A 69 -5.10 -14.38 -3.70
N PHE A 70 -6.01 -13.60 -4.28
CA PHE A 70 -7.42 -13.59 -3.90
C PHE A 70 -8.38 -14.16 -4.95
N ARG A 71 -8.08 -14.04 -6.25
CA ARG A 71 -9.02 -14.43 -7.34
C ARG A 71 -9.49 -15.88 -7.24
N HIS A 72 -8.61 -16.75 -6.77
CA HIS A 72 -8.86 -18.16 -6.49
C HIS A 72 -8.39 -18.55 -5.08
N GLY A 73 -8.32 -17.57 -4.18
CA GLY A 73 -7.85 -17.74 -2.81
C GLY A 73 -8.90 -18.37 -1.90
N GLU A 74 -8.46 -18.75 -0.70
CA GLU A 74 -9.28 -19.38 0.35
C GLU A 74 -10.14 -18.36 1.12
N GLU A 75 -9.96 -17.06 0.89
CA GLU A 75 -10.70 -15.91 1.47
C GLU A 75 -12.20 -15.86 1.09
N GLY A 76 -12.64 -16.69 0.16
CA GLY A 76 -14.02 -16.72 -0.30
C GLY A 76 -14.45 -15.43 -1.00
N LEU A 77 -15.67 -14.96 -0.71
CA LEU A 77 -16.26 -13.80 -1.38
C LEU A 77 -15.58 -12.48 -0.99
N LEU A 78 -15.20 -12.31 0.27
CA LEU A 78 -14.58 -11.08 0.76
C LEU A 78 -13.20 -10.85 0.15
N GLY A 79 -12.40 -11.91 -0.04
CA GLY A 79 -11.15 -11.81 -0.80
C GLY A 79 -11.36 -11.37 -2.23
N ARG A 80 -12.42 -11.85 -2.90
CA ARG A 80 -12.77 -11.38 -4.26
C ARG A 80 -13.19 -9.92 -4.28
N PHE A 81 -13.85 -9.41 -3.23
CA PHE A 81 -14.12 -7.97 -3.12
C PHE A 81 -12.85 -7.16 -2.92
N LEU A 82 -11.89 -7.66 -2.14
CA LEU A 82 -10.59 -7.01 -1.97
C LEU A 82 -9.81 -7.01 -3.29
N ASP A 83 -9.75 -8.13 -4.01
CA ASP A 83 -9.16 -8.22 -5.36
C ASP A 83 -9.78 -7.20 -6.33
N TRP A 84 -11.11 -7.17 -6.35
CA TRP A 84 -11.87 -6.26 -7.20
C TRP A 84 -11.61 -4.80 -6.83
N GLY A 85 -11.59 -4.45 -5.54
CA GLY A 85 -11.32 -3.09 -5.08
C GLY A 85 -9.92 -2.61 -5.47
N LEU A 86 -8.90 -3.45 -5.26
CA LEU A 86 -7.52 -3.14 -5.66
C LEU A 86 -7.38 -3.01 -7.19
N GLY A 87 -8.08 -3.85 -7.96
CA GLY A 87 -8.16 -3.73 -9.41
C GLY A 87 -8.88 -2.46 -9.87
N TYR A 88 -9.96 -2.07 -9.18
CA TYR A 88 -10.74 -0.88 -9.49
C TYR A 88 -9.94 0.40 -9.23
N ILE A 89 -9.22 0.48 -8.11
CA ILE A 89 -8.29 1.59 -7.82
C ILE A 89 -7.27 1.77 -8.94
N PHE A 90 -6.68 0.68 -9.43
CA PHE A 90 -5.74 0.73 -10.55
C PHE A 90 -6.39 1.33 -11.80
N HIS A 91 -7.61 0.91 -12.15
CA HIS A 91 -8.30 1.43 -13.35
C HIS A 91 -8.73 2.89 -13.23
N GLU A 92 -9.22 3.33 -12.06
CA GLU A 92 -9.52 4.74 -11.84
C GLU A 92 -8.24 5.59 -11.85
N ALA A 93 -7.13 5.09 -11.30
CA ALA A 93 -5.84 5.78 -11.36
C ALA A 93 -5.32 5.92 -12.82
N VAL A 94 -5.53 4.90 -13.67
CA VAL A 94 -5.21 5.01 -15.10
C VAL A 94 -6.00 6.14 -15.76
N LYS A 95 -7.31 6.24 -15.52
CA LYS A 95 -8.14 7.34 -16.05
C LYS A 95 -7.64 8.69 -15.55
N LEU A 96 -7.43 8.79 -14.24
CA LEU A 96 -6.93 9.98 -13.58
C LEU A 96 -5.60 10.47 -14.15
N LYS A 97 -4.69 9.55 -14.50
CA LYS A 97 -3.41 9.86 -15.14
C LYS A 97 -3.61 10.41 -16.56
N GLU A 98 -4.57 9.90 -17.33
CA GLU A 98 -4.88 10.46 -18.66
C GLU A 98 -5.51 11.86 -18.54
N ASP A 99 -6.42 12.08 -17.60
CA ASP A 99 -7.02 13.39 -17.35
C ASP A 99 -5.98 14.42 -16.87
N ALA A 100 -5.05 13.99 -16.01
CA ALA A 100 -3.91 14.80 -15.58
C ALA A 100 -3.03 15.21 -16.76
N HIS A 101 -2.74 14.27 -17.67
CA HIS A 101 -1.99 14.54 -18.88
C HIS A 101 -2.68 15.58 -19.77
N GLN A 102 -4.00 15.44 -19.93
CA GLN A 102 -4.79 16.39 -20.71
C GLN A 102 -4.74 17.80 -20.12
N LEU A 103 -4.96 17.95 -18.81
CA LEU A 103 -4.91 19.27 -18.17
C LEU A 103 -3.52 19.91 -18.25
N GLU A 104 -2.45 19.16 -18.02
CA GLU A 104 -1.09 19.72 -18.03
C GLU A 104 -0.63 20.17 -19.42
N ASN A 105 -1.06 19.49 -20.49
CA ASN A 105 -0.61 19.82 -21.85
C ASN A 105 -1.57 20.76 -22.59
N TYR A 106 -2.88 20.60 -22.43
CA TYR A 106 -3.85 21.37 -23.21
C TYR A 106 -4.27 22.67 -22.52
N ALA A 107 -4.37 22.73 -21.19
CA ALA A 107 -4.83 23.94 -20.52
C ALA A 107 -3.92 25.18 -20.77
N PRO A 108 -2.57 25.05 -20.80
CA PRO A 108 -1.71 26.17 -21.17
C PRO A 108 -1.96 26.63 -22.61
N TRP A 109 -2.05 25.69 -23.55
CA TRP A 109 -2.31 26.00 -24.97
C TRP A 109 -3.62 26.77 -25.17
N PHE A 110 -4.69 26.36 -24.47
CA PHE A 110 -5.96 27.07 -24.50
C PHE A 110 -5.86 28.49 -23.92
N SER A 111 -5.05 28.68 -22.88
CA SER A 111 -4.83 30.00 -22.27
C SER A 111 -4.07 30.93 -23.22
N ASP A 112 -3.08 30.41 -23.95
CA ASP A 112 -2.30 31.18 -24.92
C ASP A 112 -3.16 31.62 -26.13
N ILE A 113 -4.05 30.73 -26.61
CA ILE A 113 -4.99 31.06 -27.69
C ILE A 113 -6.02 32.10 -27.24
N ALA A 114 -6.56 31.95 -26.03
CA ALA A 114 -7.51 32.91 -25.48
C ALA A 114 -6.92 34.32 -25.32
N ALA A 115 -5.59 34.43 -25.17
CA ALA A 115 -4.87 35.71 -25.10
C ALA A 115 -4.59 36.33 -26.49
N SER A 116 -4.82 35.59 -27.58
CA SER A 116 -4.63 36.07 -28.95
C SER A 116 -5.86 36.85 -29.45
N PRO A 117 -5.73 37.76 -30.42
CA PRO A 117 -6.88 38.40 -31.03
C PRO A 117 -7.66 37.36 -31.86
N LEU A 118 -8.85 37.00 -31.38
CA LEU A 118 -9.77 36.07 -32.02
C LEU A 118 -10.92 36.81 -32.68
N ASP A 119 -11.30 36.37 -33.88
CA ASP A 119 -12.57 36.76 -34.48
C ASP A 119 -13.77 36.12 -33.74
N GLU A 120 -14.99 36.48 -34.15
CA GLU A 120 -16.20 36.03 -33.45
C GLU A 120 -16.43 34.51 -33.57
N ALA A 121 -16.14 33.91 -34.73
CA ALA A 121 -16.32 32.49 -34.95
C ALA A 121 -15.27 31.66 -34.19
N GLU A 122 -14.03 32.14 -34.16
CA GLU A 122 -12.94 31.57 -33.37
C GLU A 122 -13.25 31.64 -31.87
N ARG A 123 -13.81 32.75 -31.39
CA ARG A 123 -14.20 32.91 -29.97
C ARG A 123 -15.32 31.93 -29.58
N GLU A 124 -16.38 31.82 -30.38
CA GLU A 124 -17.48 30.89 -30.09
C GLU A 124 -16.98 29.44 -30.04
N LEU A 125 -16.11 29.05 -30.98
CA LEU A 125 -15.53 27.71 -31.00
C LEU A 125 -14.63 27.48 -29.78
N MET A 126 -13.82 28.48 -29.41
CA MET A 126 -12.93 28.42 -28.26
C MET A 126 -13.71 28.24 -26.95
N GLU A 127 -14.78 28.99 -26.73
CA GLU A 127 -15.65 28.84 -25.56
C GLU A 127 -16.21 27.41 -25.45
N ARG A 128 -16.68 26.85 -26.57
CA ARG A 128 -17.18 25.46 -26.63
C ARG A 128 -16.11 24.42 -26.29
N LEU A 129 -14.88 24.60 -26.77
CA LEU A 129 -13.78 23.68 -26.50
C LEU A 129 -13.27 23.79 -25.05
N THR A 130 -13.33 24.98 -24.46
CA THR A 130 -12.96 25.21 -23.05
C THR A 130 -13.86 24.45 -22.07
N VAL A 131 -15.12 24.24 -22.44
CA VAL A 131 -16.05 23.39 -21.66
C VAL A 131 -15.46 21.98 -21.44
N VAL A 132 -14.73 21.43 -22.41
CA VAL A 132 -14.11 20.10 -22.30
C VAL A 132 -13.05 20.07 -21.20
N LEU A 133 -12.26 21.14 -21.03
CA LEU A 133 -11.28 21.24 -19.93
C LEU A 133 -11.98 21.28 -18.56
N GLY A 134 -13.14 21.96 -18.47
CA GLY A 134 -13.98 21.94 -17.27
C GLY A 134 -14.45 20.53 -16.94
N GLN A 135 -14.91 19.79 -17.95
CA GLN A 135 -15.32 18.39 -17.81
C GLN A 135 -14.15 17.48 -17.38
N THR A 136 -12.92 17.73 -17.86
CA THR A 136 -11.74 16.99 -17.41
C THR A 136 -11.47 17.21 -15.91
N ARG A 137 -11.64 18.43 -15.40
CA ARG A 137 -11.51 18.69 -13.94
C ARG A 137 -12.60 17.98 -13.13
N GLU A 138 -13.84 18.03 -13.60
CA GLU A 138 -14.96 17.30 -12.96
C GLU A 138 -14.75 15.78 -12.98
N SER A 139 -14.07 15.28 -14.02
CA SER A 139 -13.62 13.89 -14.08
C SER A 139 -12.62 13.64 -12.96
N ILE A 140 -11.48 14.33 -12.93
CA ILE A 140 -10.44 14.19 -11.87
C ILE A 140 -11.04 14.15 -10.47
N ASP A 141 -11.90 15.11 -10.14
CA ASP A 141 -12.62 15.18 -8.87
C ASP A 141 -13.41 13.90 -8.55
N ARG A 142 -14.06 13.33 -9.56
CA ARG A 142 -14.85 12.09 -9.46
C ARG A 142 -13.95 10.87 -9.28
N GLU A 143 -12.86 10.76 -10.06
CA GLU A 143 -11.91 9.66 -9.92
C GLU A 143 -11.25 9.67 -8.53
N ILE A 144 -10.82 10.83 -8.02
CA ILE A 144 -10.27 10.98 -6.65
C ILE A 144 -11.27 10.47 -5.60
N ARG A 145 -12.53 10.93 -5.68
CA ARG A 145 -13.58 10.50 -4.74
C ARG A 145 -13.82 9.00 -4.80
N ARG A 146 -13.84 8.40 -6.00
CA ARG A 146 -14.01 6.96 -6.16
C ARG A 146 -12.83 6.17 -5.61
N ILE A 147 -11.60 6.59 -5.89
CA ILE A 147 -10.40 5.94 -5.38
C ILE A 147 -10.41 5.95 -3.85
N ARG A 148 -10.64 7.11 -3.23
CA ARG A 148 -10.72 7.22 -1.76
C ARG A 148 -11.83 6.34 -1.18
N TYR A 149 -13.00 6.31 -1.80
CA TYR A 149 -14.12 5.47 -1.36
C TYR A 149 -13.75 3.96 -1.40
N ILE A 150 -13.14 3.50 -2.48
CA ILE A 150 -12.73 2.09 -2.61
C ILE A 150 -11.55 1.77 -1.68
N MET A 151 -10.60 2.68 -1.50
CA MET A 151 -9.52 2.52 -0.53
C MET A 151 -10.08 2.33 0.89
N ASP A 152 -11.06 3.14 1.30
CA ASP A 152 -11.69 3.01 2.62
C ASP A 152 -12.38 1.65 2.80
N ALA A 153 -13.09 1.17 1.77
CA ALA A 153 -13.68 -0.16 1.77
C ALA A 153 -12.61 -1.28 1.83
N CYS A 154 -11.47 -1.11 1.14
CA CYS A 154 -10.36 -2.05 1.25
C CYS A 154 -9.79 -2.09 2.68
N LEU A 155 -9.66 -0.95 3.37
CA LEU A 155 -9.20 -0.88 4.77
C LEU A 155 -10.08 -1.75 5.69
N ASP A 156 -11.39 -1.78 5.47
CA ASP A 156 -12.32 -2.61 6.26
C ASP A 156 -12.23 -4.11 5.92
N LEU A 157 -11.83 -4.44 4.69
CA LEU A 157 -11.69 -5.83 4.25
C LEU A 157 -10.38 -6.48 4.70
N PHE A 158 -9.29 -5.71 4.84
CA PHE A 158 -7.98 -6.24 5.24
C PHE A 158 -8.02 -7.08 6.53
N PRO A 159 -8.56 -6.59 7.67
CA PRO A 159 -8.61 -7.38 8.91
C PRO A 159 -9.28 -8.74 8.74
N ILE A 160 -10.37 -8.78 7.95
CA ILE A 160 -11.16 -10.00 7.76
C ILE A 160 -10.45 -10.98 6.83
N CYS A 161 -9.92 -10.49 5.71
CA CYS A 161 -9.24 -11.32 4.72
C CYS A 161 -7.88 -11.83 5.21
N TYR A 162 -7.23 -11.13 6.15
CA TYR A 162 -5.87 -11.45 6.58
C TYR A 162 -5.79 -12.34 7.83
N ASN A 163 -6.89 -12.66 8.51
CA ASN A 163 -6.89 -13.50 9.71
C ASN A 163 -6.22 -14.88 9.49
N GLN A 164 -6.33 -15.46 8.30
CA GLN A 164 -5.70 -16.73 7.94
C GLN A 164 -4.16 -16.65 7.89
N TYR A 165 -3.60 -15.44 7.87
CA TYR A 165 -2.16 -15.18 7.84
C TYR A 165 -1.60 -14.85 9.24
N ALA A 166 -2.35 -15.13 10.31
CA ALA A 166 -1.94 -14.88 11.70
C ALA A 166 -0.57 -15.49 12.05
N GLU A 167 -0.18 -16.60 11.43
CA GLU A 167 1.11 -17.28 11.69
C GLU A 167 2.24 -16.80 10.76
N SER A 168 1.98 -15.82 9.90
CA SER A 168 2.96 -15.30 8.94
C SER A 168 3.98 -14.40 9.62
N GLN A 169 5.18 -14.94 9.83
CA GLN A 169 6.35 -14.17 10.30
C GLN A 169 6.69 -12.99 9.38
N LEU A 170 6.51 -13.12 8.07
CA LEU A 170 6.77 -12.04 7.11
C LEU A 170 5.80 -10.88 7.26
N LEU A 171 4.51 -11.19 7.47
CA LEU A 171 3.48 -10.19 7.69
C LEU A 171 3.67 -9.50 9.04
N ALA A 172 3.94 -10.28 10.10
CA ALA A 172 4.19 -9.76 11.44
C ALA A 172 5.38 -8.81 11.46
N ARG A 173 6.50 -9.21 10.83
CA ARG A 173 7.67 -8.35 10.67
C ARG A 173 7.34 -7.07 9.92
N TYR A 174 6.60 -7.13 8.83
CA TYR A 174 6.21 -5.93 8.08
C TYR A 174 5.37 -4.98 8.95
N LEU A 175 4.35 -5.50 9.64
CA LEU A 175 3.50 -4.69 10.51
C LEU A 175 4.25 -4.05 11.68
N PHE A 176 5.30 -4.71 12.19
CA PHE A 176 6.19 -4.19 13.22
C PHE A 176 7.19 -3.15 12.67
N ASP A 177 8.02 -3.52 11.69
CA ASP A 177 9.09 -2.66 11.14
C ASP A 177 8.52 -1.43 10.41
N GLN A 178 7.36 -1.59 9.76
CA GLN A 178 6.73 -0.55 8.94
C GLN A 178 5.46 0.00 9.60
N GLN A 179 5.33 -0.13 10.93
CA GLN A 179 4.13 0.33 11.65
C GLN A 179 3.78 1.80 11.38
N ALA A 180 4.76 2.66 11.10
CA ALA A 180 4.54 4.08 10.86
C ALA A 180 3.65 4.33 9.63
N ILE A 181 3.98 3.72 8.48
CA ILE A 181 3.18 3.87 7.26
C ILE A 181 1.83 3.15 7.38
N VAL A 182 1.79 2.01 8.06
CA VAL A 182 0.53 1.28 8.26
C VAL A 182 -0.40 2.10 9.16
N ARG A 183 0.10 2.72 10.24
CA ARG A 183 -0.67 3.64 11.10
C ARG A 183 -1.11 4.89 10.36
N GLU A 184 -0.27 5.46 9.49
CA GLU A 184 -0.62 6.62 8.67
C GLU A 184 -1.80 6.33 7.72
N VAL A 185 -1.79 5.15 7.10
CA VAL A 185 -2.81 4.73 6.14
C VAL A 185 -4.09 4.25 6.82
N PHE A 186 -3.98 3.37 7.82
CA PHE A 186 -5.14 2.80 8.51
C PHE A 186 -5.74 3.73 9.57
N ARG A 187 -4.95 4.64 10.15
CA ARG A 187 -5.40 5.61 11.17
C ARG A 187 -6.16 4.91 12.32
N ASN A 188 -7.42 5.28 12.53
CA ASN A 188 -8.31 4.67 13.53
C ASN A 188 -8.69 3.21 13.21
N LYS A 189 -8.40 2.71 12.01
CA LYS A 189 -8.56 1.30 11.60
C LYS A 189 -7.29 0.47 11.84
N TYR A 190 -6.21 1.04 12.39
CA TYR A 190 -4.96 0.29 12.64
C TYR A 190 -5.15 -0.80 13.71
N ASP A 191 -5.73 -0.47 14.86
CA ASP A 191 -5.95 -1.47 15.91
C ASP A 191 -6.92 -2.56 15.44
N PRO A 192 -8.07 -2.24 14.79
CA PRO A 192 -8.91 -3.26 14.14
C PRO A 192 -8.19 -4.14 13.12
N LEU A 193 -7.25 -3.60 12.34
CA LEU A 193 -6.42 -4.39 11.42
C LEU A 193 -5.58 -5.42 12.19
N VAL A 194 -4.82 -4.97 13.18
CA VAL A 194 -3.90 -5.85 13.91
C VAL A 194 -4.68 -6.88 14.74
N GLU A 195 -5.76 -6.47 15.40
CA GLU A 195 -6.64 -7.36 16.16
C GLU A 195 -7.39 -8.36 15.28
N GLY A 196 -7.84 -7.93 14.09
CA GLY A 196 -8.49 -8.82 13.13
C GLY A 196 -7.55 -9.92 12.62
N ILE A 197 -6.24 -9.65 12.56
CA ILE A 197 -5.24 -10.62 12.11
C ILE A 197 -4.76 -11.52 13.25
N TYR A 198 -4.42 -10.95 14.41
CA TYR A 198 -3.70 -11.65 15.49
C TYR A 198 -4.54 -11.87 16.76
N GLY A 199 -5.81 -11.44 16.78
CA GLY A 199 -6.66 -11.45 17.96
C GLY A 199 -6.44 -10.24 18.87
N ALA A 200 -7.26 -10.16 19.94
CA ALA A 200 -7.18 -9.13 20.95
C ALA A 200 -6.91 -9.76 22.33
N PRO A 201 -5.74 -9.54 22.97
CA PRO A 201 -4.63 -8.70 22.52
C PRO A 201 -3.81 -9.34 21.37
N PRO A 202 -3.18 -8.55 20.48
CA PRO A 202 -2.45 -9.05 19.32
C PRO A 202 -1.01 -9.50 19.63
N GLU A 203 -0.82 -10.24 20.71
CA GLU A 203 0.49 -10.65 21.25
C GLU A 203 1.33 -11.50 20.27
N ASN A 204 0.68 -12.24 19.38
CA ASN A 204 1.37 -13.08 18.39
C ASN A 204 2.15 -12.24 17.36
N MET A 205 1.72 -11.00 17.08
CA MET A 205 2.38 -10.13 16.11
C MET A 205 3.83 -9.80 16.54
N PRO A 206 4.09 -9.20 17.72
CA PRO A 206 5.47 -8.91 18.14
C PRO A 206 6.32 -10.17 18.32
N LEU A 207 5.74 -11.30 18.75
CA LEU A 207 6.46 -12.58 18.85
C LEU A 207 6.97 -13.07 17.48
N LEU A 208 6.09 -13.11 16.49
CA LEU A 208 6.41 -13.57 15.14
C LEU A 208 7.37 -12.60 14.42
N ALA A 209 7.22 -11.29 14.66
CA ALA A 209 8.16 -10.28 14.19
C ALA A 209 9.56 -10.51 14.77
N ALA A 210 9.67 -10.73 16.09
CA ALA A 210 10.94 -10.99 16.76
C ALA A 210 11.65 -12.23 16.19
N ARG A 211 10.90 -13.32 15.95
CA ARG A 211 11.42 -14.54 15.32
C ARG A 211 11.99 -14.25 13.93
N SER A 212 11.22 -13.57 13.08
CA SER A 212 11.63 -13.23 11.72
C SER A 212 12.88 -12.33 11.70
N LEU A 213 12.92 -11.34 12.58
CA LEU A 213 14.03 -10.40 12.71
C LEU A 213 15.30 -11.09 13.21
N ARG A 214 15.17 -11.96 14.22
CA ARG A 214 16.26 -12.80 14.74
C ARG A 214 16.85 -13.67 13.65
N GLU A 215 16.01 -14.37 12.89
CA GLU A 215 16.43 -15.23 11.77
C GLU A 215 17.15 -14.42 10.68
N GLY A 216 16.71 -13.18 10.46
CA GLY A 216 17.38 -12.24 9.56
C GLY A 216 18.63 -11.55 10.12
N GLY A 217 19.00 -11.80 11.39
CA GLY A 217 20.17 -11.18 12.04
C GLY A 217 19.96 -9.76 12.57
N TRP A 218 18.72 -9.25 12.58
CA TRP A 218 18.36 -7.89 13.01
C TRP A 218 18.10 -7.87 14.52
N VAL A 219 19.16 -8.04 15.31
CA VAL A 219 19.07 -8.26 16.77
C VAL A 219 18.36 -7.13 17.51
N ASP A 220 18.68 -5.86 17.22
CA ASP A 220 18.11 -4.71 17.94
C ASP A 220 16.61 -4.59 17.69
N HIS A 221 16.18 -4.78 16.45
CA HIS A 221 14.76 -4.81 16.09
C HIS A 221 14.04 -6.00 16.72
N ALA A 222 14.68 -7.17 16.77
CA ALA A 222 14.10 -8.34 17.41
C ALA A 222 13.90 -8.12 18.92
N ASN A 223 14.85 -7.46 19.60
CA ASN A 223 14.69 -7.06 21.01
C ASN A 223 13.53 -6.07 21.18
N ALA A 224 13.45 -5.04 20.33
CA ALA A 224 12.35 -4.07 20.40
C ALA A 224 10.97 -4.73 20.22
N ALA A 225 10.87 -5.75 19.36
CA ALA A 225 9.66 -6.54 19.21
C ALA A 225 9.33 -7.36 20.46
N LEU A 226 10.33 -7.96 21.11
CA LEU A 226 10.13 -8.65 22.40
C LEU A 226 9.79 -7.69 23.54
N ASP A 227 10.32 -6.47 23.55
CA ASP A 227 9.95 -5.45 24.53
C ASP A 227 8.49 -5.02 24.36
N MET A 228 8.02 -4.91 23.10
CA MET A 228 6.60 -4.71 22.80
C MET A 228 5.75 -5.88 23.30
N LEU A 229 6.15 -7.13 23.03
CA LEU A 229 5.47 -8.31 23.57
C LEU A 229 5.42 -8.29 25.10
N GLU A 230 6.53 -8.01 25.77
CA GLU A 230 6.60 -7.95 27.23
C GLU A 230 5.70 -6.87 27.81
N SER A 231 5.58 -5.70 27.15
CA SER A 231 4.66 -4.64 27.57
C SER A 231 3.17 -5.04 27.46
N MET A 232 2.84 -5.93 26.52
CA MET A 232 1.49 -6.43 26.31
C MET A 232 1.16 -7.62 27.20
N ARG A 233 2.10 -8.57 27.30
CA ARG A 233 1.97 -9.82 28.04
C ARG A 233 3.32 -10.28 28.61
N PRO A 234 3.68 -9.82 29.83
CA PRO A 234 4.96 -10.16 30.47
C PRO A 234 5.15 -11.66 30.73
N ASP A 235 4.05 -12.40 30.90
CA ASP A 235 4.03 -13.84 31.19
C ASP A 235 3.85 -14.70 29.95
N HIS A 236 4.07 -14.15 28.74
CA HIS A 236 3.94 -14.91 27.50
C HIS A 236 4.92 -16.10 27.49
N PRO A 237 4.45 -17.35 27.22
CA PRO A 237 5.24 -18.56 27.42
C PRO A 237 6.55 -18.60 26.59
N ASP A 238 6.53 -18.01 25.40
CA ASP A 238 7.68 -18.01 24.49
C ASP A 238 8.65 -16.85 24.70
N LEU A 239 8.33 -15.84 25.53
CA LEU A 239 9.13 -14.62 25.67
C LEU A 239 10.55 -14.92 26.18
N ALA A 240 10.65 -15.68 27.27
CA ALA A 240 11.94 -16.04 27.87
C ALA A 240 12.79 -16.90 26.92
N ALA A 241 12.16 -17.82 26.19
CA ALA A 241 12.82 -18.68 25.23
C ALA A 241 13.41 -17.87 24.06
N GLU A 242 12.64 -16.95 23.48
CA GLU A 242 13.11 -16.11 22.38
C GLU A 242 14.24 -15.15 22.80
N ARG A 243 14.15 -14.55 24.00
CA ARG A 243 15.25 -13.73 24.56
C ARG A 243 16.54 -14.54 24.72
N ALA A 244 16.44 -15.80 25.18
CA ALA A 244 17.61 -16.67 25.31
C ALA A 244 18.24 -17.02 23.94
N LEU A 245 17.42 -17.25 22.91
CA LEU A 245 17.90 -17.49 21.54
C LEU A 245 18.63 -16.28 20.98
N LEU A 246 18.10 -15.06 21.16
CA LEU A 246 18.78 -13.83 20.76
C LEU A 246 20.15 -13.66 21.44
N ALA A 247 20.20 -13.83 22.76
CA ALA A 247 21.44 -13.70 23.53
C ALA A 247 22.52 -14.71 23.08
N LYS A 248 22.12 -15.95 22.76
CA LYS A 248 23.03 -16.97 22.22
C LYS A 248 23.58 -16.58 20.84
N GLY A 249 22.72 -16.03 19.97
CA GLY A 249 23.12 -15.54 18.64
C GLY A 249 24.18 -14.44 18.70
N MET A 250 24.04 -13.48 19.63
CA MET A 250 25.02 -12.40 19.83
C MET A 250 26.38 -12.90 20.31
N LYS A 251 26.41 -13.90 21.21
CA LYS A 251 27.67 -14.47 21.71
C LYS A 251 28.47 -15.14 20.59
N LEU A 252 27.80 -15.87 19.70
CA LEU A 252 28.42 -16.55 18.57
C LEU A 252 28.96 -15.57 17.51
N SER A 253 28.24 -14.49 17.22
CA SER A 253 28.71 -13.47 16.27
C SER A 253 29.91 -12.68 16.80
N GLY A 254 29.92 -12.36 18.10
CA GLY A 254 31.06 -11.72 18.76
C GLY A 254 32.33 -12.59 18.80
N GLN A 255 32.20 -13.89 19.01
CA GLN A 255 33.32 -14.84 18.94
C GLN A 255 33.91 -14.96 17.53
N ARG A 256 33.06 -15.00 16.49
CA ARG A 256 33.51 -15.03 15.09
C ARG A 256 34.27 -13.76 14.69
N ARG A 257 33.84 -12.58 15.16
CA ARG A 257 34.55 -11.31 14.90
C ARG A 257 35.92 -11.27 15.58
N LYS A 258 36.06 -11.82 16.79
CA LYS A 258 37.34 -11.90 17.51
C LYS A 258 38.33 -12.92 16.92
N ALA A 259 37.84 -13.93 16.21
CA ALA A 259 38.70 -14.94 15.55
C ALA A 259 39.16 -14.54 14.14
N ALA A 260 38.59 -13.46 13.58
CA ALA A 260 38.84 -12.99 12.22
C ALA A 260 39.65 -11.66 12.18
N GLY A 261 40.04 -11.13 13.34
CA GLY A 261 40.95 -9.98 13.48
C GLY A 261 42.18 -10.39 14.27
#